data_AF-A0A848H6L8-F1
#
_entry.id   AF-A0A848H6L8-F1
#
_cell.length_a   1.000
_cell.length_b   1.000
_cell.length_c   1.000
_cell.angle_alpha   90.00
_cell.angle_beta   90.00
_cell.angle_gamma   90.00
#
_symmetry.space_group_name_H-M   'P 1'
#
loop_
_entity.id
_entity.type
_entity.pdbx_description
1 polymer ?
#
loop_
_entity_poly.entity_id
_entity_poly.type
_entity_poly.pdbx_seq_one_letter_code
_entity_poly.pdbx_strand_id
1 'polypeptide(L)'
;MTVPRALLLALAALALAGCYYPPAGPVMSQSYQFDKHPGVYMETWMQYDYYGVGSPSTIVINRSNMPKCAWTEALDSRLLRPGESWKVSQGGSPGNIGVSNVVATDPGCANAKRDYH
;
A
#
# COMPACT_ATOMS: atom_id res chain seq x y z
N MET A 1 -17.41 -18.97 52.78
CA MET A 1 -16.47 -19.30 51.69
C MET A 1 -15.83 -18.01 51.22
N THR A 2 -14.60 -17.74 51.65
CA THR A 2 -13.86 -16.52 51.34
C THR A 2 -12.99 -16.74 50.12
N VAL A 3 -13.34 -16.12 48.98
CA VAL A 3 -12.51 -16.16 47.78
C VAL A 3 -11.14 -15.56 48.11
N PRO A 4 -10.03 -16.25 47.85
CA PRO A 4 -8.70 -15.75 48.20
C PRO A 4 -8.40 -14.47 47.42
N ARG A 5 -7.98 -13.41 48.11
CA ARG A 5 -7.63 -12.08 47.54
C ARG A 5 -6.65 -12.18 46.36
N ALA A 6 -5.80 -13.20 46.32
CA ALA A 6 -4.87 -13.48 45.23
C ALA A 6 -5.58 -13.79 43.89
N LEU A 7 -6.77 -14.39 43.91
CA LEU A 7 -7.55 -14.73 42.71
C LEU A 7 -8.16 -13.48 42.06
N LEU A 8 -8.54 -12.49 42.88
CA LEU A 8 -9.10 -11.21 42.40
C LEU A 8 -8.03 -10.33 41.75
N LEU A 9 -6.80 -10.35 42.25
CA LEU A 9 -5.67 -9.63 41.64
C LEU A 9 -5.24 -10.25 40.30
N ALA A 10 -5.32 -11.58 40.16
CA ALA A 10 -4.99 -12.27 38.91
C ALA A 10 -6.01 -11.98 37.78
N LEU A 11 -7.31 -11.89 38.11
CA LEU A 11 -8.33 -11.50 37.10
C LEU A 11 -8.23 -10.03 36.69
N ALA A 12 -7.86 -9.13 37.61
CA ALA A 12 -7.68 -7.71 37.29
C ALA A 12 -6.45 -7.47 36.37
N ALA A 13 -5.38 -8.26 36.52
CA ALA A 13 -4.21 -8.18 35.65
C ALA A 13 -4.48 -8.67 34.22
N LEU A 14 -5.35 -9.67 34.04
CA LEU A 14 -5.78 -10.15 32.72
C LEU A 14 -6.71 -9.15 32.00
N ALA A 15 -7.45 -8.33 32.74
CA ALA A 15 -8.29 -7.27 32.15
C ALA A 15 -7.47 -6.08 31.61
N LEU A 16 -6.27 -5.81 32.14
CA LEU A 16 -5.38 -4.77 31.60
C LEU A 16 -4.51 -5.23 30.43
N ALA A 17 -4.32 -6.54 30.24
CA ALA A 17 -3.57 -7.08 29.11
C ALA A 17 -4.42 -7.23 27.81
N GLY A 18 -5.75 -7.11 27.91
CA GLY A 18 -6.68 -7.42 26.82
C GLY A 18 -7.00 -6.29 25.84
N CYS A 19 -6.50 -5.07 26.04
CA CYS A 19 -6.88 -3.91 25.22
C CYS A 19 -5.71 -3.21 24.51
N TYR A 20 -4.51 -3.81 24.49
CA TYR A 20 -3.44 -3.32 23.62
C TYR A 20 -3.54 -4.04 22.28
N TYR A 21 -4.53 -3.66 21.47
CA TYR A 21 -4.43 -3.91 20.03
C TYR A 21 -3.20 -3.12 19.57
N PRO A 22 -2.11 -3.77 19.08
CA PRO A 22 -1.11 -3.02 18.36
C PRO A 22 -1.82 -2.29 17.21
N PRO A 23 -1.36 -1.10 16.79
CA PRO A 23 -1.91 -0.46 15.60
C PRO A 23 -1.89 -1.51 14.50
N ALA A 24 -3.08 -1.87 14.00
CA ALA A 24 -3.22 -2.90 12.99
C ALA A 24 -2.27 -2.51 11.86
N GLY A 25 -1.29 -3.36 11.57
CA GLY A 25 -0.35 -3.11 10.46
C GLY A 25 -1.13 -2.87 9.16
N PRO A 26 -0.46 -2.37 8.10
CA PRO A 26 -1.15 -2.08 6.85
C PRO A 26 -1.93 -3.31 6.36
N VAL A 27 -3.23 -3.14 6.14
CA VAL A 27 -4.13 -4.22 5.66
C VAL A 27 -4.45 -3.97 4.20
N MET A 28 -4.17 -4.93 3.33
CA MET A 28 -4.55 -4.84 1.91
C MET A 28 -6.08 -4.92 1.81
N SER A 29 -6.67 -3.93 1.14
CA SER A 29 -8.12 -3.84 0.92
C SER A 29 -8.53 -4.26 -0.50
N GLN A 30 -7.76 -3.87 -1.50
CA GLN A 30 -8.06 -4.11 -2.92
C GLN A 30 -6.78 -4.31 -3.73
N SER A 31 -6.87 -5.08 -4.81
CA SER A 31 -5.80 -5.28 -5.80
C SER A 31 -6.41 -5.39 -7.20
N TYR A 32 -5.81 -4.69 -8.16
CA TYR A 32 -6.21 -4.67 -9.57
C TYR A 32 -4.98 -4.89 -10.45
N GLN A 33 -5.10 -5.72 -11.48
CA GLN A 33 -4.03 -5.94 -12.47
C GLN A 33 -4.31 -5.11 -13.72
N PHE A 34 -3.26 -4.51 -14.30
CA PHE A 34 -3.38 -3.80 -15.56
C PHE A 34 -3.41 -4.80 -16.73
N ASP A 35 -4.55 -4.93 -17.42
CA ASP A 35 -4.76 -5.90 -18.50
C ASP A 35 -3.69 -5.84 -19.60
N LYS A 36 -3.28 -4.62 -19.98
CA LYS A 36 -2.24 -4.38 -21.00
C LYS A 36 -0.81 -4.51 -20.47
N HIS A 37 -0.62 -4.62 -19.15
CA HIS A 37 0.67 -4.71 -18.48
C HIS A 37 0.66 -5.84 -17.45
N PRO A 38 0.63 -7.10 -17.91
CA PRO A 38 0.61 -8.25 -17.01
C PRO A 38 1.81 -8.23 -16.07
N GLY A 39 1.54 -8.56 -14.81
CA GLY A 39 2.50 -8.48 -13.71
C GLY A 39 2.60 -7.12 -13.02
N VAL A 40 1.96 -6.05 -13.52
CA VAL A 40 1.83 -4.78 -12.78
C VAL A 40 0.48 -4.74 -12.08
N TYR A 41 0.50 -4.35 -10.80
CA TYR A 41 -0.67 -4.31 -9.93
C TYR A 41 -0.82 -2.95 -9.29
N MET A 42 -2.06 -2.48 -9.17
CA MET A 42 -2.46 -1.40 -8.28
C MET A 42 -3.07 -2.03 -7.03
N GLU A 43 -2.53 -1.71 -5.85
CA GLU A 43 -3.04 -2.20 -4.58
C GLU A 43 -3.40 -1.05 -3.65
N THR A 44 -4.55 -1.15 -3.01
CA THR A 44 -4.99 -0.20 -2.00
C THR A 44 -4.84 -0.83 -0.63
N TRP A 45 -4.06 -0.19 0.23
CA TRP A 45 -3.75 -0.62 1.59
C TRP A 45 -4.33 0.37 2.59
N MET A 46 -5.03 -0.13 3.61
CA MET A 46 -5.44 0.67 4.75
C MET A 46 -4.28 0.76 5.75
N GLN A 47 -3.78 1.96 5.97
CA GLN A 47 -2.72 2.26 6.93
C GLN A 47 -3.36 2.87 8.17
N TYR A 48 -3.16 2.26 9.33
CA TYR A 48 -3.67 2.77 10.60
C TYR A 48 -2.56 3.51 11.34
N ASP A 49 -2.87 4.71 11.83
CA ASP A 49 -1.96 5.45 12.70
C ASP A 49 -1.98 4.91 14.14
N TYR A 50 -1.20 5.55 15.01
CA TYR A 50 -1.13 5.18 16.43
C TYR A 50 -2.49 5.31 17.16
N TYR A 51 -3.38 6.18 16.67
CA TYR A 51 -4.72 6.39 17.23
C TYR A 51 -5.77 5.46 16.61
N GLY A 52 -5.39 4.58 15.68
CA GLY A 52 -6.30 3.66 14.99
C GLY A 52 -7.10 4.31 13.86
N VAL A 53 -6.74 5.52 13.43
CA VAL A 53 -7.38 6.18 12.29
C VAL A 53 -6.81 5.59 11.00
N GLY A 54 -7.67 4.91 10.23
CA GLY A 54 -7.31 4.29 8.96
C GLY A 54 -7.29 5.30 7.81
N SER A 55 -6.21 5.32 7.05
CA SER A 55 -6.07 6.10 5.81
C SER A 55 -5.73 5.18 4.63
N PRO A 56 -6.42 5.30 3.49
CA PRO A 56 -6.10 4.52 2.30
C PRO A 56 -4.80 5.02 1.67
N SER A 57 -4.00 4.07 1.20
CA SER A 57 -2.76 4.29 0.46
C SER A 57 -2.79 3.42 -0.78
N THR A 58 -2.63 4.04 -1.95
CA THR A 58 -2.49 3.27 -3.20
C THR A 58 -1.02 3.07 -3.55
N ILE A 59 -0.68 1.86 -3.96
CA ILE A 59 0.67 1.42 -4.31
C ILE A 59 0.61 0.76 -5.68
N VAL A 60 1.52 1.14 -6.57
CA VAL A 60 1.75 0.42 -7.84
C VAL A 60 2.93 -0.51 -7.64
N ILE A 61 2.78 -1.78 -8.00
CA ILE A 61 3.78 -2.82 -7.80
C ILE A 61 4.07 -3.49 -9.14
N ASN A 62 5.35 -3.56 -9.49
CA ASN A 62 5.81 -4.32 -10.64
C ASN A 62 6.26 -5.72 -10.21
N ARG A 63 5.38 -6.71 -10.32
CA ARG A 63 5.69 -8.14 -10.14
C ARG A 63 6.06 -8.84 -11.45
N SER A 64 6.19 -8.10 -12.56
CA SER A 64 6.65 -8.66 -13.83
C SER A 64 8.17 -8.85 -13.83
N ASN A 65 8.68 -9.58 -14.82
CA ASN A 65 10.12 -9.78 -15.04
C ASN A 65 10.78 -8.65 -15.87
N MET A 66 10.04 -7.59 -16.21
CA MET A 66 10.53 -6.47 -17.01
C MET A 66 10.32 -5.15 -16.29
N PRO A 67 11.20 -4.15 -16.50
CA PRO A 67 10.95 -2.81 -16.00
C PRO A 67 9.71 -2.18 -16.65
N LYS A 68 8.99 -1.37 -15.88
CA LYS A 68 7.76 -0.68 -16.30
C LYS A 68 7.82 0.78 -15.89
N CYS A 69 7.20 1.65 -16.67
CA CYS A 69 6.99 3.04 -16.27
C CYS A 69 5.59 3.17 -15.73
N ALA A 70 5.43 3.86 -14.61
CA ALA A 70 4.14 4.19 -14.04
C ALA A 70 4.09 5.69 -13.73
N TRP A 71 2.91 6.30 -13.86
CA TRP A 71 2.67 7.70 -13.50
C TRP A 71 1.24 7.88 -13.01
N THR A 72 0.97 9.01 -12.38
CA THR A 72 -0.38 9.44 -12.05
C THR A 72 -0.62 10.87 -12.51
N GLU A 73 -1.84 11.36 -12.35
CA GLU A 73 -2.13 12.79 -12.57
C GLU A 73 -1.31 13.68 -11.62
N ALA A 74 -1.20 13.28 -10.35
CA ALA A 74 -0.54 14.06 -9.30
C ALA A 74 0.99 13.86 -9.25
N LEU A 75 1.50 12.70 -9.67
CA LEU A 75 2.93 12.37 -9.57
C LEU A 75 3.54 12.15 -10.95
N ASP A 76 4.79 12.58 -11.11
CA ASP A 76 5.52 12.35 -12.34
C ASP A 76 5.85 10.87 -12.53
N SER A 77 6.13 10.54 -13.79
CA SER A 77 6.50 9.20 -14.21
C SER A 77 7.75 8.67 -13.52
N ARG A 78 7.68 7.42 -13.07
CA ARG A 78 8.76 6.69 -12.41
C ARG A 78 8.99 5.33 -13.06
N LEU A 79 10.26 4.97 -13.17
CA LEU A 79 10.70 3.62 -13.52
C LEU A 79 10.50 2.68 -12.33
N LEU A 80 9.73 1.61 -12.53
CA LEU A 80 9.53 0.51 -11.58
C LEU A 80 10.28 -0.72 -12.08
N ARG A 81 11.34 -1.11 -11.37
CA ARG A 81 12.07 -2.35 -11.64
C ARG A 81 11.25 -3.58 -11.21
N PRO A 82 11.57 -4.79 -11.70
CA PRO A 82 10.99 -6.02 -11.19
C PRO A 82 11.10 -6.13 -9.67
N GLY A 83 9.98 -6.42 -9.01
CA GLY A 83 9.83 -6.48 -7.55
C GLY A 83 9.63 -5.14 -6.85
N GLU A 84 9.75 -4.01 -7.57
CA GLU A 84 9.66 -2.68 -6.97
C GLU A 84 8.20 -2.25 -6.78
N SER A 85 7.97 -1.50 -5.71
CA SER A 85 6.68 -0.87 -5.40
C SER A 85 6.84 0.64 -5.24
N TRP A 86 5.79 1.37 -5.57
CA TRP A 86 5.75 2.82 -5.45
C TRP A 86 4.42 3.27 -4.88
N LYS A 87 4.47 3.94 -3.74
CA LYS A 87 3.30 4.57 -3.10
C LYS A 87 2.91 5.81 -3.92
N VAL A 88 1.73 5.74 -4.54
CA VAL A 88 1.20 6.80 -5.41
C VAL A 88 0.13 7.67 -4.75
N SER A 89 -0.35 7.28 -3.56
CA SER A 89 -1.17 8.17 -2.73
C SER A 89 -0.96 7.97 -1.23
N GLN A 90 -1.12 9.06 -0.45
CA GLN A 90 -1.13 9.07 1.02
C GLN A 90 -2.41 9.77 1.53
N GLY A 91 -3.58 9.10 1.43
CA GLY A 91 -4.83 9.65 1.95
C GLY A 91 -5.77 10.31 0.93
N GLY A 92 -5.47 10.20 -0.37
CA GLY A 92 -6.36 10.62 -1.47
C GLY A 92 -6.43 9.58 -2.59
N SER A 93 -7.41 9.72 -3.50
CA SER A 93 -7.40 8.94 -4.75
C SER A 93 -6.14 9.29 -5.55
N PRO A 94 -5.39 8.31 -6.09
CA PRO A 94 -4.23 8.59 -6.93
C PRO A 94 -4.62 9.22 -8.28
N GLY A 95 -5.92 9.38 -8.57
CA GLY A 95 -6.42 9.73 -9.89
C GLY A 95 -6.23 8.56 -10.87
N ASN A 96 -6.18 8.88 -12.16
CA ASN A 96 -5.84 7.88 -13.17
C ASN A 96 -4.36 7.47 -13.04
N ILE A 97 -4.13 6.15 -13.09
CA ILE A 97 -2.78 5.57 -13.10
C ILE A 97 -2.49 5.05 -14.50
N GLY A 98 -1.42 5.54 -15.11
CA GLY A 98 -0.90 5.03 -16.36
C GLY A 98 0.29 4.12 -16.15
N VAL A 99 0.41 3.10 -17.00
CA VAL A 99 1.56 2.18 -17.04
C VAL A 99 2.00 2.01 -18.49
N SER A 100 3.30 1.92 -18.74
CA SER A 100 3.87 1.62 -20.05
C SER A 100 5.08 0.69 -19.93
N ASN A 101 5.45 0.05 -21.04
CA ASN A 101 6.66 -0.78 -21.09
C ASN A 101 7.88 0.12 -21.25
N VAL A 102 8.96 -0.19 -20.53
CA VAL A 102 10.25 0.48 -20.72
C VAL A 102 11.01 -0.28 -21.79
N VAL A 103 11.43 0.42 -22.83
CA VAL A 103 12.42 -0.09 -23.79
C VAL A 103 13.80 0.39 -23.33
N ALA A 104 14.81 -0.48 -23.40
CA ALA A 104 16.12 -0.28 -22.77
C ALA A 104 16.89 0.98 -23.25
N THR A 105 16.50 1.54 -24.40
CA THR A 105 17.10 2.72 -25.03
C THR A 105 16.24 3.98 -24.91
N ASP A 106 15.08 3.89 -24.27
CA ASP A 106 14.08 4.93 -24.34
C ASP A 106 14.19 5.88 -23.13
N PRO A 107 14.35 7.21 -23.33
CA PRO A 107 14.07 8.18 -22.26
C PRO A 107 12.60 8.13 -21.79
N GLY A 108 11.78 7.31 -22.45
CA GLY A 108 10.34 7.16 -22.37
C GLY A 108 9.70 7.01 -21.00
N CYS A 109 10.45 6.78 -19.91
CA CYS A 109 9.84 6.99 -18.60
C CYS A 109 9.53 8.46 -18.37
N ALA A 110 10.49 9.35 -18.57
CA ALA A 110 10.32 10.79 -18.35
C ALA A 110 9.22 11.41 -19.23
N ASN A 111 8.91 10.80 -20.38
CA ASN A 111 7.87 11.26 -21.30
C ASN A 111 6.56 10.49 -21.18
N ALA A 112 6.51 9.37 -20.45
CA ALA A 112 5.34 8.48 -20.42
C ALA A 112 4.04 9.20 -20.01
N LYS A 113 4.13 10.12 -19.05
CA LYS A 113 2.99 10.93 -18.61
C LYS A 113 2.53 11.91 -19.70
N ARG A 114 3.48 12.55 -20.40
CA ARG A 114 3.20 13.53 -21.46
C ARG A 114 2.56 12.87 -22.67
N ASP A 115 3.06 11.71 -23.08
CA ASP A 115 2.63 11.03 -24.31
C ASP A 115 1.30 10.25 -24.12
N TYR A 116 0.73 10.26 -22.91
CA TYR A 116 -0.58 9.66 -22.59
C TYR A 116 -1.76 10.63 -22.75
N HIS A 117 -1.48 11.92 -22.95
CA HIS A 117 -2.48 12.95 -23.24
C HIS A 117 -2.62 13.19 -24.74
#